data_AF-A0A238UFC4-F1
#
_entry.id   AF-A0A238UFC4-F1
#
_cell.length_a   1.000
_cell.length_b   1.000
_cell.length_c   1.000
_cell.angle_alpha   90.00
_cell.angle_beta   90.00
_cell.angle_gamma   90.00
#
_symmetry.space_group_name_H-M   'P 1'
#
loop_
_entity.id
_entity.type
_entity.pdbx_description
1 polymer ?
#
loop_
_entity_poly.entity_id
_entity_poly.type
_entity_poly.pdbx_seq_one_letter_code
_entity_poly.pdbx_strand_id
1 'polypeptide(L)'
;MKRITILFKTYVILVMICFTFTSYSQSQIEDTSSLVNATFTQRSKNKLQFLGVDYKSIDFESQEDLLKLNLILQYDKRQRSNEIFAYIFSGFSLVSLIGGLTSKDDNSIFSDLGKGVYFTSAIVYGGISIPFWIGRRKYRRQRDQLVKLF
;
A
#
# COMPACT_ATOMS: atom_id res chain seq x y z
N MET A 1 -16.67 -22.34 -25.36
CA MET A 1 -17.33 -21.54 -24.30
C MET A 1 -16.90 -21.88 -22.87
N LYS A 2 -16.95 -23.13 -22.38
CA LYS A 2 -16.65 -23.46 -20.95
C LYS A 2 -15.30 -22.97 -20.40
N ARG A 3 -14.23 -22.94 -21.20
CA ARG A 3 -12.88 -22.49 -20.76
C ARG A 3 -12.80 -20.98 -20.48
N ILE A 4 -13.56 -20.16 -21.20
CA ILE A 4 -13.58 -18.70 -21.03
C ILE A 4 -14.25 -18.34 -19.70
N THR A 5 -15.32 -19.05 -19.34
CA THR A 5 -16.03 -18.84 -18.07
C THR A 5 -15.17 -19.19 -16.85
N ILE A 6 -14.25 -20.15 -17.00
CA ILE A 6 -13.33 -20.54 -15.92
C ILE A 6 -12.29 -19.45 -15.70
N LEU A 7 -11.63 -18.95 -16.76
CA LEU A 7 -10.63 -17.89 -16.68
C LEU A 7 -11.20 -16.58 -16.11
N PHE A 8 -12.42 -16.23 -16.49
CA PHE A 8 -13.09 -15.05 -15.95
C PHE A 8 -13.39 -15.21 -14.45
N LYS A 9 -13.84 -16.38 -14.01
CA LYS A 9 -14.09 -16.66 -12.58
C LYS A 9 -12.81 -16.60 -11.74
N THR A 10 -11.70 -17.17 -12.21
CA THR A 10 -10.42 -17.08 -11.50
C THR A 10 -9.93 -15.64 -11.42
N TYR A 11 -10.07 -14.84 -12.48
CA TYR A 11 -9.71 -13.42 -12.45
C TYR A 11 -10.53 -12.63 -11.41
N VAL A 12 -11.85 -12.81 -11.37
CA VAL A 12 -12.73 -12.15 -10.39
C VAL A 12 -12.37 -12.54 -8.96
N ILE A 13 -12.05 -13.82 -8.72
CA ILE A 13 -11.61 -14.29 -7.40
C ILE A 13 -10.28 -13.64 -7.00
N LEU A 14 -9.33 -13.49 -7.92
CA LEU A 14 -8.04 -12.87 -7.67
C LEU A 14 -8.18 -11.38 -7.35
N VAL A 15 -9.06 -10.66 -8.06
CA VAL A 15 -9.40 -9.26 -7.78
C VAL A 15 -10.08 -9.12 -6.41
N MET A 16 -11.01 -10.01 -6.07
CA MET A 16 -11.66 -10.04 -4.75
C MET A 16 -10.67 -10.32 -3.62
N ILE A 17 -9.72 -11.24 -3.81
CA ILE A 17 -8.65 -11.52 -2.85
C ILE A 17 -7.75 -10.29 -2.67
N CYS A 18 -7.38 -9.59 -3.75
CA CYS A 18 -6.65 -8.33 -3.63
C CYS A 18 -7.46 -7.30 -2.85
N PHE A 19 -8.76 -7.16 -3.13
CA PHE A 19 -9.63 -6.20 -2.47
C PHE A 19 -9.76 -6.48 -0.96
N THR A 20 -9.96 -7.74 -0.55
CA THR A 20 -10.03 -8.11 0.87
C THR A 20 -8.70 -7.93 1.59
N PHE A 21 -7.57 -8.17 0.91
CA PHE A 21 -6.24 -7.92 1.48
C PHE A 21 -5.98 -6.42 1.72
N THR A 22 -6.47 -5.56 0.83
CA THR A 22 -6.38 -4.10 1.04
C THR A 22 -7.22 -3.63 2.23
N SER A 23 -8.44 -4.15 2.38
CA SER A 23 -9.32 -3.84 3.52
C SER A 23 -8.75 -4.36 4.85
N TYR A 24 -8.13 -5.55 4.85
CA TYR A 24 -7.45 -6.10 6.03
C TYR A 24 -6.26 -5.25 6.46
N SER A 25 -5.50 -4.67 5.53
CA SER A 25 -4.42 -3.74 5.88
C SER A 25 -4.93 -2.44 6.54
N GLN A 26 -6.21 -2.10 6.37
CA GLN A 26 -6.80 -0.88 6.91
C GLN A 26 -7.33 -1.06 8.35
N SER A 27 -7.68 -2.29 8.77
CA SER A 27 -8.26 -2.58 10.09
C SER A 27 -7.25 -2.63 11.25
N GLN A 28 -5.94 -2.59 10.98
CA GLN A 28 -4.88 -2.57 12.00
C GLN A 28 -4.71 -1.18 12.69
N ILE A 29 -5.78 -0.38 12.77
CA ILE A 29 -5.80 0.95 13.42
C ILE A 29 -6.12 0.87 14.91
N GLU A 30 -6.73 -0.20 15.41
CA GLU A 30 -7.35 -0.16 16.75
C GLU A 30 -6.48 -0.62 17.94
N ASP A 31 -5.28 -1.18 17.74
CA ASP A 31 -4.44 -1.62 18.87
C ASP A 31 -3.49 -0.53 19.39
N THR A 32 -3.98 0.69 19.59
CA THR A 32 -3.22 1.78 20.22
C THR A 32 -2.85 1.48 21.68
N SER A 33 -3.61 0.64 22.36
CA SER A 33 -3.40 0.21 23.75
C SER A 33 -2.20 -0.73 23.93
N SER A 34 -1.78 -1.46 22.89
CA SER A 34 -0.58 -2.30 22.92
C SER A 34 0.75 -1.52 22.73
N LEU A 35 0.66 -0.28 22.21
CA LEU A 35 1.84 0.53 21.88
C LEU A 35 2.46 1.23 23.10
N VAL A 36 1.68 1.51 24.15
CA VAL A 36 2.12 2.31 25.30
C VAL A 36 3.14 1.57 26.20
N ASN A 37 3.15 0.23 26.19
CA ASN A 37 4.08 -0.58 27.00
C ASN A 37 5.27 -1.17 26.21
N ALA A 38 5.44 -0.80 24.94
CA ALA A 38 6.51 -1.35 24.11
C ALA A 38 7.84 -0.63 24.37
N THR A 39 8.84 -1.35 24.87
CA THR A 39 10.21 -0.83 24.99
C THR A 39 10.77 -0.49 23.61
N PHE A 40 11.22 0.74 23.40
CA PHE A 40 11.79 1.17 22.11
C PHE A 40 13.07 0.41 21.79
N THR A 41 13.03 -0.43 20.75
CA THR A 41 14.21 -1.12 20.23
C THR A 41 15.22 -0.12 19.66
N GLN A 42 16.52 -0.47 19.65
CA GLN A 42 17.56 0.39 19.07
C GLN A 42 17.29 0.75 17.61
N ARG A 43 16.70 -0.19 16.87
CA ARG A 43 16.24 0.04 15.49
C ARG A 43 15.22 1.17 15.39
N SER A 44 14.28 1.24 16.33
CA SER A 44 13.23 2.26 16.38
C SER A 44 13.83 3.62 16.73
N LYS A 45 14.77 3.68 17.68
CA LYS A 45 15.52 4.89 18.05
C LYS A 45 16.32 5.46 16.88
N ASN A 46 17.12 4.63 16.22
CA ASN A 46 17.88 5.04 15.02
C ASN A 46 16.94 5.55 13.91
N LYS A 47 15.75 4.96 13.81
CA LYS A 47 14.77 5.34 12.82
C LYS A 47 14.08 6.67 13.13
N LEU A 48 13.78 6.94 14.41
CA LEU A 48 13.31 8.25 14.86
C LEU A 48 14.35 9.33 14.59
N GLN A 49 15.62 9.05 14.86
CA GLN A 49 16.72 9.96 14.53
C GLN A 49 16.78 10.30 13.04
N PHE A 50 16.66 9.28 12.18
CA PHE A 50 16.63 9.46 10.74
C PHE A 50 15.42 10.30 10.28
N LEU A 51 14.30 10.23 11.01
CA LEU A 51 13.12 11.05 10.77
C LEU A 51 13.25 12.49 11.30
N GLY A 52 14.38 12.84 11.90
CA GLY A 52 14.64 14.17 12.45
C GLY A 52 14.09 14.38 13.87
N VAL A 53 13.71 13.32 14.57
CA VAL A 53 13.23 13.41 15.96
C VAL A 53 14.42 13.29 16.90
N ASP A 54 14.69 14.34 17.69
CA ASP A 54 15.67 14.29 18.77
C ASP A 54 15.07 13.62 20.01
N TYR A 55 15.17 12.30 20.06
CA TYR A 55 14.60 11.51 21.15
C TYR A 55 15.43 11.54 22.45
N LYS A 56 16.59 12.21 22.47
CA LYS A 56 17.46 12.24 23.66
C LYS A 56 16.94 13.18 24.75
N SER A 57 16.14 14.17 24.37
CA SER A 57 15.49 15.13 25.26
C SER A 57 14.07 14.72 25.67
N ILE A 58 13.58 13.58 25.17
CA ILE A 58 12.21 13.12 25.43
C ILE A 58 12.16 12.36 26.75
N ASP A 59 11.17 12.72 27.58
CA ASP A 59 10.83 11.99 28.77
C ASP A 59 10.11 10.68 28.40
N PHE A 60 10.80 9.55 28.57
CA PHE A 60 10.23 8.23 28.30
C PHE A 60 9.26 7.77 29.40
N GLU A 61 9.05 8.55 30.46
CA GLU A 61 8.02 8.30 31.48
C GLU A 61 6.65 8.86 31.05
N SER A 62 6.63 9.84 30.15
CA SER A 62 5.42 10.42 29.57
C SER A 62 4.76 9.45 28.58
N GLN A 63 3.62 8.87 28.98
CA GLN A 63 2.82 8.00 28.10
C GLN A 63 2.39 8.71 26.80
N GLU A 64 2.17 10.02 26.87
CA GLU A 64 1.75 10.82 25.71
C GLU A 64 2.86 10.90 24.65
N ASP A 65 4.11 11.12 25.07
CA ASP A 65 5.24 11.23 24.15
C ASP A 65 5.62 9.88 23.56
N LEU A 66 5.57 8.81 24.37
CA LEU A 66 5.72 7.43 23.86
C LEU A 66 4.67 7.11 22.79
N LEU A 67 3.42 7.51 23.00
CA LEU A 67 2.34 7.29 22.04
C LEU A 67 2.61 8.07 20.74
N LYS A 68 2.98 9.35 20.82
CA LYS A 68 3.34 10.18 19.66
C LYS A 68 4.50 9.59 18.87
N LEU A 69 5.57 9.16 19.54
CA LEU A 69 6.72 8.52 18.90
C LEU A 69 6.34 7.21 18.18
N ASN A 70 5.49 6.39 18.81
CA ASN A 70 4.97 5.18 18.19
C ASN A 70 4.09 5.48 16.96
N LEU A 71 3.26 6.52 17.03
CA LEU A 71 2.46 6.97 15.88
C LEU A 71 3.36 7.42 14.71
N ILE A 72 4.45 8.16 14.98
CA ILE A 72 5.42 8.54 13.95
C ILE A 72 5.96 7.29 13.22
N LEU A 73 6.38 6.27 13.98
CA LEU A 73 6.88 5.02 13.41
C LEU A 73 5.81 4.24 12.64
N GLN A 74 4.58 4.21 13.16
CA GLN A 74 3.45 3.55 12.52
C GLN A 74 3.09 4.23 11.19
N TYR A 75 3.03 5.56 11.15
CA TYR A 75 2.78 6.31 9.93
C TYR A 75 3.90 6.14 8.90
N ASP A 76 5.17 6.12 9.31
CA ASP A 76 6.28 5.83 8.39
C ASP A 76 6.17 4.41 7.80
N LYS A 77 5.84 3.40 8.63
CA LYS A 77 5.62 2.02 8.17
C LYS A 77 4.49 1.96 7.14
N ARG A 78 3.35 2.59 7.42
CA ARG A 78 2.19 2.60 6.52
C ARG A 78 2.44 3.37 5.24
N GLN A 79 3.12 4.51 5.33
CA GLN A 79 3.54 5.27 4.16
C GLN A 79 4.38 4.38 3.22
N ARG A 80 5.34 3.62 3.74
CA ARG A 80 6.18 2.72 2.95
C ARG A 80 5.38 1.56 2.34
N SER A 81 4.50 0.93 3.11
CA SER A 81 3.63 -0.13 2.57
C SER A 81 2.78 0.39 1.42
N ASN A 82 2.14 1.56 1.60
CA ASN A 82 1.34 2.17 0.56
C ASN A 82 2.17 2.55 -0.67
N GLU A 83 3.39 3.05 -0.47
CA GLU A 83 4.30 3.31 -1.58
C GLU A 83 4.64 2.04 -2.37
N ILE A 84 4.92 0.93 -1.70
CA ILE A 84 5.20 -0.36 -2.35
C ILE A 84 3.98 -0.82 -3.17
N PHE A 85 2.79 -0.84 -2.57
CA PHE A 85 1.58 -1.26 -3.29
C PHE A 85 1.25 -0.33 -4.46
N ALA A 86 1.42 0.98 -4.28
CA ALA A 86 1.22 1.94 -5.34
C ALA A 86 2.11 1.62 -6.56
N TYR A 87 3.40 1.35 -6.35
CA TYR A 87 4.31 0.96 -7.43
C TYR A 87 3.96 -0.40 -8.03
N ILE A 88 3.64 -1.41 -7.24
CA ILE A 88 3.25 -2.74 -7.74
C ILE A 88 2.05 -2.61 -8.67
N PHE A 89 0.97 -1.98 -8.23
CA PHE A 89 -0.25 -1.86 -9.02
C PHE A 89 -0.08 -0.96 -10.24
N SER A 90 0.67 0.15 -10.11
CA SER A 90 1.00 1.01 -11.25
C SER A 90 1.86 0.27 -12.29
N GLY A 91 2.84 -0.52 -11.83
CA GLY A 91 3.69 -1.34 -12.70
C GLY A 91 2.92 -2.43 -13.42
N PHE A 92 2.05 -3.16 -12.72
CA PHE A 92 1.14 -4.14 -13.32
C PHE A 92 0.20 -3.51 -14.36
N SER A 93 -0.29 -2.30 -14.07
CA SER A 93 -1.11 -1.54 -15.01
C SER A 93 -0.34 -1.23 -16.29
N LEU A 94 0.87 -0.70 -16.17
CA LEU A 94 1.71 -0.34 -17.30
C LEU A 94 2.10 -1.57 -18.15
N VAL A 95 2.54 -2.66 -17.50
CA VAL A 95 2.89 -3.91 -18.18
C VAL A 95 1.68 -4.49 -18.92
N SER A 96 0.50 -4.45 -18.31
CA SER A 96 -0.74 -4.90 -18.95
C SER A 96 -1.09 -4.05 -20.16
N LEU A 97 -0.95 -2.72 -20.06
CA LEU A 97 -1.22 -1.79 -21.15
C LEU A 97 -0.28 -2.05 -22.34
N ILE A 98 1.02 -2.18 -22.07
CA ILE A 98 2.02 -2.50 -23.09
C ILE A 98 1.71 -3.86 -23.73
N GLY A 99 1.42 -4.88 -22.93
CA GLY A 99 1.07 -6.22 -23.43
C GLY A 99 -0.17 -6.21 -24.34
N GLY A 100 -1.18 -5.40 -24.00
CA GLY A 100 -2.37 -5.18 -24.83
C GLY A 100 -2.03 -4.51 -26.16
N LEU A 101 -1.16 -3.50 -26.14
CA LEU A 101 -0.72 -2.79 -27.36
C LEU A 101 0.18 -3.63 -28.27
N THR A 102 1.04 -4.49 -27.70
CA THR A 102 1.99 -5.31 -28.48
C THR A 102 1.39 -6.62 -28.99
N SER A 103 0.17 -6.97 -28.57
CA SER A 103 -0.52 -8.16 -29.07
C SER A 103 -0.87 -7.96 -30.56
N LYS A 104 -0.32 -8.81 -31.43
CA LYS A 104 -0.55 -8.74 -32.89
C LYS A 104 -2.02 -9.01 -33.24
N ASP A 105 -2.53 -8.29 -34.24
CA ASP A 105 -3.81 -8.60 -34.91
C ASP A 105 -3.68 -9.84 -35.78
N ASP A 106 -3.52 -11.00 -35.15
CA ASP A 106 -3.97 -12.22 -35.81
C ASP A 106 -5.49 -12.25 -35.60
N ASN A 107 -6.27 -12.25 -36.69
CA ASN A 107 -7.76 -12.23 -36.74
C ASN A 107 -8.45 -13.44 -36.04
N SER A 108 -7.82 -14.00 -35.02
CA SER A 108 -8.36 -15.02 -34.15
C SER A 108 -9.16 -14.36 -33.01
N ILE A 109 -10.31 -14.94 -32.69
CA ILE A 109 -11.14 -14.54 -31.54
C ILE A 109 -10.33 -14.56 -30.22
N PHE A 110 -9.26 -15.36 -30.15
CA PHE A 110 -8.37 -15.43 -28.99
C PHE A 110 -7.45 -14.21 -28.84
N SER A 111 -7.05 -13.57 -29.95
CA SER A 111 -6.27 -12.33 -29.97
C SER A 111 -7.09 -11.17 -29.39
N ASP A 112 -8.31 -10.98 -29.89
CA ASP A 112 -9.21 -9.90 -29.45
C ASP A 112 -9.58 -10.02 -27.96
N LEU A 113 -9.83 -11.25 -27.51
CA LEU A 113 -10.15 -11.52 -26.11
C LEU A 113 -8.93 -11.32 -25.21
N GLY A 114 -7.72 -11.65 -25.69
CA GLY A 114 -6.46 -11.37 -25.00
C GLY A 114 -6.23 -9.87 -24.82
N LYS A 115 -6.38 -9.08 -25.90
CA LYS A 115 -6.28 -7.61 -25.85
C LYS A 115 -7.26 -7.01 -24.85
N GLY A 116 -8.52 -7.44 -24.88
CA GLY A 116 -9.56 -6.98 -23.96
C GLY A 116 -9.21 -7.24 -22.48
N VAL A 117 -8.63 -8.41 -22.17
CA VAL A 117 -8.19 -8.75 -20.81
C VAL A 117 -7.04 -7.85 -20.36
N TYR A 118 -6.04 -7.62 -21.22
CA TYR A 118 -4.89 -6.76 -20.90
C TYR A 118 -5.29 -5.30 -20.67
N PHE A 119 -6.18 -4.74 -21.49
CA PHE A 119 -6.69 -3.38 -21.27
C PHE A 119 -7.53 -3.28 -19.99
N THR A 120 -8.39 -4.27 -19.74
CA THR A 120 -9.21 -4.28 -18.52
C THR A 120 -8.35 -4.40 -17.28
N SER A 121 -7.34 -5.28 -17.28
CA SER A 121 -6.41 -5.39 -16.16
C SER A 121 -5.59 -4.11 -15.96
N ALA A 122 -5.18 -3.44 -17.04
CA ALA A 122 -4.50 -2.15 -16.96
C ALA A 122 -5.34 -1.11 -16.22
N ILE A 123 -6.62 -0.98 -16.57
CA ILE A 123 -7.54 -0.03 -15.93
C ILE A 123 -7.79 -0.41 -14.46
N VAL A 124 -8.04 -1.69 -14.17
CA VAL A 124 -8.31 -2.16 -12.80
C VAL A 124 -7.10 -1.92 -11.90
N TYR A 125 -5.91 -2.36 -12.28
CA TYR A 125 -4.71 -2.18 -11.46
C TYR A 125 -4.31 -0.69 -11.37
N GLY A 126 -4.49 0.06 -12.46
CA GLY A 126 -4.31 1.51 -12.45
C GLY A 126 -5.22 2.19 -11.43
N GLY A 127 -6.51 1.86 -11.44
CA GLY A 127 -7.49 2.37 -10.48
C GLY A 127 -7.17 1.99 -9.04
N ILE A 128 -6.80 0.72 -8.78
CA ILE A 128 -6.44 0.24 -7.44
C ILE A 128 -5.19 0.95 -6.89
N SER A 129 -4.25 1.38 -7.74
CA SER A 129 -3.05 2.10 -7.30
C SER A 129 -3.33 3.49 -6.69
N ILE A 130 -4.41 4.15 -7.12
CA ILE A 130 -4.74 5.53 -6.73
C ILE A 130 -4.91 5.71 -5.22
N PRO A 131 -5.75 4.91 -4.51
CA PRO A 131 -5.89 5.04 -3.06
C PRO A 131 -4.58 4.84 -2.31
N PHE A 132 -3.64 4.02 -2.83
CA PHE A 132 -2.32 3.87 -2.22
C PHE A 132 -1.45 5.12 -2.38
N TRP A 133 -1.46 5.77 -3.54
CA TRP A 133 -0.79 7.05 -3.75
C TRP A 133 -1.33 8.15 -2.85
N ILE A 134 -2.66 8.23 -2.71
CA ILE A 134 -3.32 9.17 -1.81
C ILE A 134 -2.96 8.87 -0.35
N GLY A 135 -3.07 7.60 0.06
CA GLY A 135 -2.72 7.16 1.41
C GLY A 135 -1.26 7.43 1.76
N ARG A 136 -0.32 7.21 0.83
CA ARG A 136 1.11 7.56 0.99
C ARG A 136 1.27 9.03 1.35
N ARG A 137 0.61 9.94 0.62
CA ARG A 137 0.65 11.39 0.90
C ARG A 137 0.01 11.72 2.24
N LYS A 138 -1.13 11.10 2.58
CA LYS A 138 -1.82 11.29 3.86
C LYS A 138 -0.94 10.92 5.05
N TYR A 139 -0.37 9.71 5.06
CA TYR A 139 0.45 9.24 6.18
C TYR A 139 1.76 10.02 6.32
N ARG A 140 2.37 10.45 5.21
CA ARG A 140 3.53 11.35 5.24
C ARG A 140 3.19 12.66 5.96
N ARG A 141 2.06 13.29 5.62
CA ARG A 141 1.63 14.54 6.27
C ARG A 141 1.38 14.37 7.77
N GLN A 142 0.70 13.29 8.18
CA GLN A 142 0.41 12.99 9.58
C GLN A 142 1.71 12.74 10.38
N ARG A 143 2.64 11.99 9.81
CA ARG A 143 3.97 11.80 10.38
C ARG A 143 4.71 13.13 10.55
N ASP A 144 4.78 13.93 9.48
CA ASP A 144 5.54 15.19 9.47
C ASP A 144 4.92 16.23 10.43
N GLN A 145 3.61 16.16 10.69
CA GLN A 145 2.95 16.96 11.74
C GLN A 145 3.40 16.56 13.14
N LEU A 146 3.50 15.26 13.42
CA LEU A 146 3.95 14.76 14.73
C LEU A 146 5.45 15.00 14.95
N VAL A 147 6.27 14.85 13.91
CA VAL A 147 7.72 15.10 14.00
C VAL A 147 8.01 16.54 14.42
N LYS A 148 7.21 17.52 13.97
CA LYS A 148 7.36 18.94 14.35
C LYS A 148 7.07 19.26 15.82
N LEU A 149 6.47 18.31 16.56
CA LEU A 149 6.19 18.48 17.98
C LEU A 149 7.43 18.14 18.85
N PHE A 150 8.50 17.64 18.22
CA PHE A 150 9.77 17.26 18.83
C PHE A 150 10.91 18.05 18.19
#